data_AF-A0A645AF39-F1
#
_entry.id   AF-A0A645AF39-F1
#
_cell.length_a   1.000
_cell.length_b   1.000
_cell.length_c   1.000
_cell.angle_alpha   90.00
_cell.angle_beta   90.00
_cell.angle_gamma   90.00
#
_symmetry.space_group_name_H-M   'P 1'
#
loop_
_entity.id
_entity.type
_entity.pdbx_description
1 polymer ?
#
loop_
_entity_poly.entity_id
_entity_poly.type
_entity_poly.pdbx_seq_one_letter_code
_entity_poly.pdbx_strand_id
1 'polypeptide(L)'
;MKNVYDQVRVFYEEDADWGIAVKKEWVEGFLRQKAWQGANDIELQILWRNIEMFLLYLAYAGISDLDEVTITEHSTGVEWLADNMPDFDKNVSNVRQYFDVLIQFHKYLQNKKAIFDSEVIEDAAKVIAGDNKLNLTAATSISDTASLFDDDVDNALSKMPSVRTEEISEKITGAVERLMVKLGSYFHQENFNDDFDRALYLYTGPFEGVPEDDHDDFWLGFWDYFLFDYHLLKTDVTPLSHFYLNASDKLTSDEREILKNLLNAKFSVFYISKVLNQDWVECTNLFTEATFQLPFPDFDYKTLKRLLFFGHIFSQGMVMINYVTSIEVSPKLRKRIKEEILRQQQLFIAGQPNDNLNDFFARHAQAVRHSIDVLVTLAKVNVINPEYLERSYPVIMENSIPNNDVLILMDRVAADYRFSAYDARQMRKLWHDYCQVAKVIIRKPGTWAAALLYAYAQINNITHVVAEDLASDLGVSASSIRNNYHKLFDALKVQRFDARYISEEGFMYLIFLP
;
A
#
# COMPACT_ATOMS: atom_id res chain seq x y z
N MET A 1 13.30 42.59 30.52
CA MET A 1 12.08 42.16 29.79
C MET A 1 12.43 42.21 28.32
N LYS A 2 12.38 41.07 27.60
CA LYS A 2 12.57 41.07 26.15
C LYS A 2 11.31 41.68 25.54
N ASN A 3 11.47 42.78 24.79
CA ASN A 3 10.38 43.43 24.07
C ASN A 3 9.72 42.41 23.12
N VAL A 4 8.42 42.49 22.86
CA VAL A 4 7.71 41.60 21.92
C VAL A 4 8.42 41.50 20.55
N TYR A 5 9.02 42.58 20.05
CA TYR A 5 9.77 42.55 18.78
C TYR A 5 11.07 41.76 18.88
N ASP A 6 11.70 41.69 20.07
CA ASP A 6 12.84 40.80 20.28
C ASP A 6 12.40 39.33 20.31
N GLN A 7 11.19 39.03 20.80
CA GLN A 7 10.64 37.66 20.79
C GLN A 7 10.33 37.22 19.36
N VAL A 8 9.68 38.08 18.56
CA VAL A 8 9.46 37.85 17.12
C VAL A 8 10.79 37.67 16.40
N ARG A 9 11.78 38.53 16.68
CA ARG A 9 13.10 38.43 16.06
C ARG A 9 13.76 37.09 16.37
N VAL A 10 13.76 36.68 17.64
CA VAL A 10 14.35 35.41 18.09
C VAL A 10 13.67 34.23 17.40
N PHE A 11 12.34 34.18 17.39
CA PHE A 11 11.58 33.12 16.69
C PHE A 11 11.99 33.02 15.22
N TYR A 12 12.03 34.12 14.48
CA TYR A 12 12.42 34.08 13.06
C TYR A 12 13.93 33.97 12.80
N GLU A 13 14.80 34.08 13.82
CA GLU A 13 16.26 33.91 13.71
C GLU A 13 16.69 32.49 14.13
N GLU A 14 16.01 31.90 15.12
CA GLU A 14 16.23 30.53 15.59
C GLU A 14 15.46 29.51 14.72
N ASP A 15 14.28 29.90 14.18
CA ASP A 15 13.40 29.04 13.37
C ASP A 15 13.25 29.50 11.90
N ALA A 16 14.26 30.21 11.37
CA ALA A 16 14.27 30.81 10.02
C ALA A 16 14.07 29.82 8.85
N ASP A 17 14.08 28.52 9.14
CA ASP A 17 14.32 27.43 8.20
C ASP A 17 13.08 26.58 7.90
N TRP A 18 11.95 26.83 8.55
CA TRP A 18 10.71 26.03 8.49
C TRP A 18 9.74 26.37 7.35
N GLY A 19 10.13 27.23 6.40
CA GLY A 19 9.22 27.62 5.32
C GLY A 19 7.93 28.28 5.85
N ILE A 20 8.05 29.03 6.95
CA ILE A 20 6.93 29.65 7.66
C ILE A 20 6.07 30.46 6.67
N ALA A 21 4.81 30.07 6.51
CA ALA A 21 3.85 30.71 5.58
C ALA A 21 3.72 32.23 5.78
N VAL A 22 4.03 32.69 6.99
CA VAL A 22 3.90 34.09 7.41
C VAL A 22 5.25 34.75 7.53
N LYS A 23 5.47 35.82 6.76
CA LYS A 23 6.71 36.60 6.81
C LYS A 23 6.81 37.38 8.12
N LYS A 24 8.03 37.44 8.69
CA LYS A 24 8.36 38.24 9.88
C LYS A 24 7.82 39.68 9.82
N GLU A 25 8.01 40.33 8.66
CA GLU A 25 7.57 41.72 8.46
C GLU A 25 6.05 41.90 8.59
N TRP A 26 5.28 40.86 8.29
CA TRP A 26 3.82 40.89 8.42
C TRP A 26 3.40 40.83 9.89
N VAL A 27 4.01 39.94 10.67
CA VAL A 27 3.81 39.85 12.12
C VAL A 27 4.22 41.15 12.81
N GLU A 28 5.44 41.64 12.55
CA GLU A 28 5.90 42.89 13.14
C GLU A 28 5.02 44.07 12.71
N GLY A 29 4.56 44.09 11.45
CA GLY A 29 3.65 45.10 10.94
C GLY A 29 2.30 45.10 11.66
N PHE A 30 1.73 43.91 11.91
CA PHE A 30 0.50 43.74 12.68
C PHE A 30 0.67 44.23 14.12
N LEU A 31 1.74 43.81 14.80
CA LEU A 31 2.03 44.23 16.18
C LEU A 31 2.28 45.74 16.28
N ARG A 32 2.98 46.33 15.30
CA ARG A 32 3.15 47.79 15.21
C ARG A 32 1.81 48.51 15.04
N GLN A 33 0.92 48.00 14.19
CA GLN A 33 -0.42 48.58 14.02
C GLN A 33 -1.21 48.53 15.33
N LYS A 34 -1.17 47.41 16.05
CA LYS A 34 -1.85 47.25 17.35
C LYS A 34 -1.26 48.18 18.42
N ALA A 35 0.05 48.34 18.46
CA ALA A 35 0.71 49.31 19.34
C ALA A 35 0.26 50.75 19.04
N TRP A 36 0.12 51.12 17.76
CA TRP A 36 -0.38 52.44 17.35
C TRP A 36 -1.86 52.66 17.69
N GLN A 37 -2.65 51.59 17.77
CA GLN A 37 -4.04 51.61 18.22
C GLN A 37 -4.17 51.67 19.75
N GLY A 38 -3.05 51.71 20.49
CA GLY A 38 -3.00 51.87 21.94
C GLY A 38 -2.76 50.58 22.73
N ALA A 39 -2.42 49.46 22.08
CA ALA A 39 -2.12 48.21 22.79
C ALA A 39 -0.85 48.35 23.64
N ASN A 40 -0.93 47.89 24.89
CA ASN A 40 0.20 47.88 25.82
C ASN A 40 1.10 46.64 25.61
N ASP A 41 2.28 46.61 26.25
CA ASP A 41 3.27 45.55 26.02
C ASP A 41 2.77 44.14 26.39
N ILE A 42 1.91 44.03 27.40
CA ILE A 42 1.31 42.74 27.80
C ILE A 42 0.32 42.26 26.74
N GLU A 43 -0.51 43.16 26.22
CA GLU A 43 -1.45 42.86 25.13
C GLU A 43 -0.71 42.43 23.87
N LEU A 44 0.40 43.10 23.52
CA LEU A 44 1.21 42.72 22.36
C LEU A 44 1.87 41.35 22.53
N GLN A 45 2.33 41.00 23.73
CA GLN A 45 2.89 39.67 24.02
C GLN A 45 1.82 38.57 23.91
N ILE A 46 0.58 38.82 24.37
CA ILE A 46 -0.54 37.88 24.20
C ILE A 46 -0.87 37.68 22.73
N LEU A 47 -0.92 38.77 21.94
CA LEU A 47 -1.15 38.69 20.50
C LEU A 47 -0.04 37.88 19.82
N TRP A 48 1.22 38.15 20.17
CA TRP A 48 2.35 37.41 19.64
C TRP A 48 2.28 35.92 20.00
N ARG A 49 2.02 35.57 21.26
CA ARG A 49 1.97 34.16 21.69
C ARG A 49 0.93 33.35 20.92
N ASN A 50 -0.24 33.92 20.63
CA ASN A 50 -1.27 33.25 19.83
C ASN A 50 -0.87 33.10 18.35
N ILE A 51 -0.20 34.09 17.79
CA ILE A 51 0.34 33.99 16.43
C ILE A 51 1.48 32.95 16.39
N GLU A 52 2.40 32.99 17.34
CA GLU A 52 3.50 32.03 17.48
C GLU A 52 2.98 30.59 17.54
N MET A 53 1.97 30.30 18.36
CA MET A 53 1.31 28.98 18.41
C MET A 53 0.76 28.55 17.05
N PHE A 54 0.12 29.47 16.32
CA PHE A 54 -0.37 29.18 14.98
C PHE A 54 0.76 28.90 13.98
N LEU A 55 1.85 29.69 14.02
CA LEU A 55 3.01 29.47 13.16
C LEU A 55 3.72 28.15 13.46
N LEU A 56 3.81 27.78 14.74
CA LEU A 56 4.34 26.48 15.17
C LEU A 56 3.50 25.33 14.61
N TYR A 57 2.17 25.47 14.63
CA TYR A 57 1.28 24.50 14.00
C TYR A 57 1.46 24.42 12.48
N LEU A 58 1.48 25.56 11.78
CA LEU A 58 1.65 25.57 10.32
C LEU A 58 2.98 24.95 9.90
N ALA A 59 4.06 25.24 10.63
CA ALA A 59 5.37 24.64 10.42
C ALA A 59 5.33 23.12 10.66
N TYR A 60 4.65 22.66 11.71
CA TYR A 60 4.43 21.24 11.96
C TYR A 60 3.62 20.56 10.85
N ALA A 61 2.55 21.21 10.37
CA ALA A 61 1.68 20.70 9.32
C ALA A 61 2.25 20.85 7.91
N GLY A 62 3.42 21.49 7.76
CA GLY A 62 4.06 21.75 6.46
C GLY A 62 3.28 22.72 5.56
N ILE A 63 2.37 23.52 6.14
CA ILE A 63 1.54 24.46 5.38
C ILE A 63 2.34 25.74 5.14
N SER A 64 2.71 25.97 3.88
CA SER A 64 3.49 27.14 3.45
C SER A 64 2.66 28.27 2.84
N ASP A 65 1.36 28.04 2.57
CA ASP A 65 0.41 29.06 2.11
C ASP A 65 -0.77 29.17 3.08
N LEU A 66 -1.05 30.39 3.54
CA LEU A 66 -2.18 30.66 4.43
C LEU A 66 -3.53 30.49 3.73
N ASP A 67 -3.61 30.69 2.42
CA ASP A 67 -4.85 30.54 1.66
C ASP A 67 -5.27 29.06 1.49
N GLU A 68 -4.38 28.11 1.81
CA GLU A 68 -4.63 26.66 1.79
C GLU A 68 -5.11 26.11 3.15
N VAL A 69 -5.10 26.93 4.22
CA VAL A 69 -5.49 26.49 5.56
C VAL A 69 -7.00 26.31 5.62
N THR A 70 -7.44 25.06 5.75
CA THR A 70 -8.86 24.70 5.80
C THR A 70 -9.44 24.75 7.22
N ILE A 71 -10.77 24.66 7.34
CA ILE A 71 -11.45 24.52 8.64
C ILE A 71 -10.97 23.26 9.38
N THR A 72 -10.69 22.17 8.65
CA THR A 72 -10.17 20.94 9.25
C THR A 72 -8.77 21.14 9.80
N GLU A 73 -7.92 21.90 9.09
CA GLU A 73 -6.59 22.25 9.59
C GLU A 73 -6.65 23.12 10.85
N HIS A 74 -7.60 24.05 10.94
CA HIS A 74 -7.80 24.81 12.17
C HIS A 74 -8.28 23.93 13.35
N SER A 75 -9.09 22.91 13.09
CA SER A 75 -9.51 21.95 14.11
C SER A 75 -8.33 21.11 14.60
N THR A 76 -7.57 20.53 13.66
CA THR A 76 -6.36 19.74 13.95
C THR A 76 -5.33 20.58 14.70
N GLY A 77 -5.17 21.85 14.34
CA GLY A 77 -4.28 22.78 15.05
C GLY A 77 -4.66 23.01 16.50
N VAL A 78 -5.95 23.14 16.82
CA VAL A 78 -6.41 23.26 18.21
C VAL A 78 -6.13 21.98 19.00
N GLU A 79 -6.24 20.80 18.38
CA GLU A 79 -5.90 19.53 19.03
C GLU A 79 -4.40 19.41 19.28
N TRP A 80 -3.60 19.72 18.25
CA TRP A 80 -2.14 19.69 18.33
C TRP A 80 -1.63 20.63 19.41
N LEU A 81 -2.15 21.86 19.49
CA LEU A 81 -1.76 22.83 20.51
C LEU A 81 -2.06 22.31 21.92
N ALA A 82 -3.22 21.68 22.13
CA ALA A 82 -3.59 21.14 23.43
C ALA A 82 -2.65 20.01 23.90
N ASP A 83 -2.14 19.21 22.96
CA ASP A 83 -1.29 18.07 23.26
C ASP A 83 0.19 18.46 23.39
N ASN A 84 0.62 19.53 22.71
CA ASN A 84 2.03 19.90 22.58
C ASN A 84 2.43 21.21 23.27
N MET A 85 1.46 22.06 23.64
CA MET A 85 1.73 23.33 24.32
C MET A 85 1.23 23.28 25.77
N PRO A 86 2.13 23.21 26.77
CA PRO A 86 1.76 23.14 28.18
C PRO A 86 0.92 24.33 28.69
N ASP A 87 0.98 25.46 27.99
CA ASP A 87 0.28 26.70 28.32
C ASP A 87 -1.02 26.91 27.51
N PHE A 88 -1.44 25.92 26.71
CA PHE A 88 -2.69 25.97 25.94
C PHE A 88 -3.74 24.99 26.47
N ASP A 89 -4.64 25.48 27.33
CA ASP A 89 -5.77 24.65 27.77
C ASP A 89 -6.88 24.59 26.70
N LYS A 90 -7.26 23.37 26.30
CA LYS A 90 -8.36 23.06 25.36
C LYS A 90 -9.75 23.33 25.96
N ASN A 91 -10.05 24.59 26.24
CA ASN A 91 -11.36 25.05 26.70
C ASN A 91 -11.95 26.13 25.77
N VAL A 92 -13.27 26.30 25.81
CA VAL A 92 -14.00 27.21 24.90
C VAL A 92 -13.50 28.65 24.98
N SER A 93 -13.14 29.12 26.17
CA SER A 93 -12.67 30.50 26.37
C SER A 93 -11.33 30.74 25.68
N ASN A 94 -10.37 29.83 25.89
CA ASN A 94 -9.02 29.95 25.34
C ASN A 94 -9.01 29.76 23.81
N VAL A 95 -9.78 28.80 23.30
CA VAL A 95 -9.89 28.58 21.85
C VAL A 95 -10.56 29.77 21.15
N ARG A 96 -11.59 30.39 21.76
CA ARG A 96 -12.19 31.64 21.23
C ARG A 96 -11.17 32.78 21.21
N GLN A 97 -10.44 32.97 22.30
CA GLN A 97 -9.40 34.00 22.36
C GLN A 97 -8.32 33.78 21.29
N TYR A 98 -7.91 32.54 21.07
CA TYR A 98 -6.98 32.17 19.99
C TYR A 98 -7.53 32.53 18.62
N PHE A 99 -8.75 32.10 18.28
CA PHE A 99 -9.39 32.46 17.01
C PHE A 99 -9.61 33.97 16.86
N ASP A 100 -9.97 34.69 17.91
CA ASP A 100 -10.14 36.16 17.87
C ASP A 100 -8.85 36.88 17.47
N VAL A 101 -7.69 36.39 17.92
CA VAL A 101 -6.39 36.92 17.51
C VAL A 101 -6.09 36.57 16.04
N LEU A 102 -6.34 35.32 15.64
CA LEU A 102 -6.11 34.89 14.26
C LEU A 102 -6.99 35.63 13.27
N ILE A 103 -8.29 35.82 13.56
CA ILE A 103 -9.20 36.59 12.70
C ILE A 103 -8.68 38.03 12.52
N GLN A 104 -8.23 38.68 13.61
CA GLN A 104 -7.65 40.02 13.53
C GLN A 104 -6.38 40.05 12.67
N PHE A 105 -5.56 39.00 12.76
CA PHE A 105 -4.33 38.88 11.99
C PHE A 105 -4.62 38.64 10.50
N HIS A 106 -5.51 37.69 10.15
CA HIS A 106 -5.88 37.40 8.76
C HIS A 106 -6.54 38.62 8.09
N LYS A 107 -7.42 39.34 8.79
CA LYS A 107 -7.97 40.61 8.29
C LYS A 107 -6.89 41.65 8.02
N TYR A 108 -5.86 41.73 8.87
CA TYR A 108 -4.74 42.62 8.61
C TYR A 108 -3.99 42.22 7.33
N LEU A 109 -3.70 40.93 7.15
CA LEU A 109 -3.03 40.40 5.96
C LEU A 109 -3.85 40.63 4.68
N GLN A 110 -5.16 40.37 4.73
CA GLN A 110 -6.06 40.58 3.59
C GLN A 110 -6.11 42.07 3.19
N ASN A 111 -6.19 42.99 4.16
CA ASN A 111 -6.12 44.43 3.90
C ASN A 111 -4.77 44.86 3.28
N LYS A 112 -3.70 44.12 3.55
CA LYS A 112 -2.37 44.30 2.94
C LYS A 112 -2.20 43.54 1.61
N LYS A 113 -3.23 42.82 1.16
CA LYS A 113 -3.21 41.92 -0.02
C LYS A 113 -2.12 40.84 0.09
N ALA A 114 -1.82 40.40 1.31
CA ALA A 114 -0.87 39.34 1.60
C ALA A 114 -1.51 37.94 1.53
N ILE A 115 -2.83 37.86 1.68
CA ILE A 115 -3.66 36.66 1.49
C ILE A 115 -4.91 37.05 0.70
N PHE A 116 -5.55 36.08 0.04
CA PHE A 116 -6.76 36.29 -0.76
C PHE A 116 -8.02 36.27 0.10
N ASP A 117 -8.13 35.32 1.03
CA ASP A 117 -9.33 35.09 1.82
C ASP A 117 -9.08 35.16 3.34
N SER A 118 -10.06 35.68 4.09
CA SER A 118 -10.10 35.61 5.55
C SER A 118 -11.43 35.08 6.10
N GLU A 119 -12.36 34.67 5.24
CA GLU A 119 -13.66 34.13 5.64
C GLU A 119 -13.51 32.73 6.26
N VAL A 120 -12.56 31.92 5.77
CA VAL A 120 -12.29 30.55 6.26
C VAL A 120 -11.97 30.51 7.75
N ILE A 121 -11.15 31.45 8.26
CA ILE A 121 -10.80 31.50 9.69
C ILE A 121 -12.01 31.93 10.55
N GLU A 122 -12.89 32.78 10.04
CA GLU A 122 -14.12 33.16 10.74
C GLU A 122 -15.11 31.99 10.81
N ASP A 123 -15.21 31.23 9.73
CA ASP A 123 -16.07 30.05 9.68
C ASP A 123 -15.51 28.91 10.52
N ALA A 124 -14.20 28.72 10.55
CA ALA A 124 -13.55 27.81 11.49
C ALA A 124 -13.85 28.18 12.95
N ALA A 125 -13.75 29.46 13.30
CA ALA A 125 -14.07 29.93 14.66
C ALA A 125 -15.53 29.67 15.04
N LYS A 126 -16.48 29.90 14.11
CA LYS A 126 -17.91 29.61 14.32
C LYS A 126 -18.17 28.11 14.48
N VAL A 127 -17.60 27.28 13.60
CA VAL A 127 -17.82 25.82 13.60
C VAL A 127 -17.20 25.17 14.84
N ILE A 128 -15.97 25.53 15.18
CA ILE A 128 -15.20 24.88 16.24
C ILE A 128 -15.57 25.40 17.63
N ALA A 129 -15.82 26.71 17.76
CA ALA A 129 -15.98 27.38 19.06
C ALA A 129 -17.23 28.27 19.17
N GLY A 130 -18.17 28.20 18.21
CA GLY A 130 -19.41 29.00 18.24
C GLY A 130 -20.37 28.61 19.36
N ASP A 131 -20.39 27.33 19.76
CA ASP A 131 -21.26 26.80 20.79
C ASP A 131 -20.62 26.80 22.19
N ASN A 132 -21.41 26.45 23.21
CA ASN A 132 -20.93 26.31 24.61
C ASN A 132 -19.98 25.12 24.83
N LYS A 133 -19.68 24.34 23.78
CA LYS A 133 -18.73 23.23 23.77
C LYS A 133 -17.94 23.26 22.46
N LEU A 134 -16.68 22.83 22.51
CA LEU A 134 -15.84 22.73 21.32
C LEU A 134 -16.34 21.59 20.41
N ASN A 135 -16.45 21.86 19.12
CA ASN A 135 -16.79 20.88 18.09
C ASN A 135 -15.59 20.62 17.18
N LEU A 136 -14.77 19.65 17.57
CA LEU A 136 -13.56 19.25 16.84
C LEU A 136 -13.80 18.03 15.92
N THR A 137 -15.04 17.53 15.91
CA THR A 137 -15.48 16.38 15.10
C THR A 137 -16.03 16.76 13.73
N ALA A 138 -16.08 18.07 13.41
CA ALA A 138 -16.54 18.56 12.11
C ALA A 138 -15.70 18.03 10.92
N ALA A 139 -14.55 17.40 11.18
CA ALA A 139 -13.66 16.73 10.21
C ALA A 139 -14.24 15.50 9.50
N THR A 140 -15.48 15.08 9.79
CA THR A 140 -16.07 13.86 9.19
C THR A 140 -17.19 14.12 8.19
N SER A 141 -17.50 15.38 7.88
CA SER A 141 -18.62 15.70 7.00
C SER A 141 -18.38 16.96 6.18
N ILE A 142 -17.40 16.93 5.28
CA ILE A 142 -17.47 17.47 3.91
C ILE A 142 -16.38 16.73 3.14
N SER A 143 -16.81 15.77 2.32
CA SER A 143 -16.01 15.09 1.30
C SER A 143 -15.99 15.96 0.04
N ASP A 144 -14.95 15.71 -0.76
CA ASP A 144 -14.76 16.07 -2.16
C ASP A 144 -14.10 17.43 -2.42
N THR A 145 -12.78 17.39 -2.63
CA THR A 145 -12.20 17.72 -3.95
C THR A 145 -10.83 17.08 -4.09
N ALA A 146 -10.71 16.18 -5.07
CA ALA A 146 -9.46 15.85 -5.72
C ALA A 146 -8.81 17.12 -6.32
N SER A 147 -7.50 17.05 -6.54
CA SER A 147 -6.64 17.99 -7.29
C SER A 147 -5.85 19.00 -6.45
N LEU A 148 -4.70 18.60 -5.87
CA LEU A 148 -3.63 19.53 -5.44
C LEU A 148 -2.27 18.82 -5.42
N PHE A 149 -1.76 18.38 -6.58
CA PHE A 149 -0.31 18.19 -6.80
C PHE A 149 -0.07 18.32 -8.31
N ASP A 150 -0.01 19.57 -8.77
CA ASP A 150 0.49 19.96 -10.09
C ASP A 150 1.98 20.34 -9.92
N ASP A 151 2.81 19.93 -10.88
CA ASP A 151 4.23 20.18 -11.24
C ASP A 151 5.22 21.05 -10.39
N ASP A 152 4.85 21.69 -9.28
CA ASP A 152 5.69 22.70 -8.59
C ASP A 152 6.58 22.15 -7.45
N VAL A 153 6.36 20.92 -6.98
CA VAL A 153 7.17 20.32 -5.89
C VAL A 153 8.59 19.96 -6.36
N ASP A 154 8.75 19.50 -7.61
CA ASP A 154 10.04 19.12 -8.20
C ASP A 154 10.97 20.33 -8.43
N ASN A 155 10.38 21.51 -8.64
CA ASN A 155 11.13 22.77 -8.77
C ASN A 155 11.56 23.36 -7.42
N ALA A 156 10.91 22.96 -6.32
CA ALA A 156 11.23 23.41 -4.97
C ALA A 156 12.35 22.56 -4.35
N LEU A 157 12.31 21.23 -4.56
CA LEU A 157 13.29 20.28 -4.03
C LEU A 157 14.68 20.43 -4.66
N SER A 158 14.75 20.83 -5.94
CA SER A 158 16.01 21.10 -6.64
C SER A 158 16.71 22.40 -6.23
N LYS A 159 16.10 23.23 -5.36
CA LYS A 159 16.60 24.54 -4.93
C LYS A 159 16.95 24.63 -3.43
N MET A 160 16.77 23.56 -2.66
CA MET A 160 17.08 23.58 -1.22
C MET A 160 18.54 23.17 -0.92
N PRO A 161 19.22 23.79 0.07
CA PRO A 161 20.57 23.38 0.49
C PRO A 161 20.56 21.99 1.13
N SER A 162 21.59 21.19 0.84
CA SER A 162 21.73 19.76 1.18
C SER A 162 21.64 19.38 2.67
N VAL A 163 21.73 20.36 3.58
CA VAL A 163 21.78 20.11 5.04
C VAL A 163 20.39 19.90 5.65
N ARG A 164 19.31 20.41 5.04
CA ARG A 164 17.92 20.27 5.56
C ARG A 164 17.22 18.98 5.12
N THR A 165 17.75 18.31 4.09
CA THR A 165 17.22 17.04 3.58
C THR A 165 17.46 15.89 4.56
N GLU A 166 18.53 15.96 5.36
CA GLU A 166 18.90 14.92 6.33
C GLU A 166 17.92 14.87 7.52
N GLU A 167 17.55 16.00 8.14
CA GLU A 167 16.66 16.02 9.32
C GLU A 167 15.20 15.61 8.99
N ILE A 168 14.71 15.99 7.80
CA ILE A 168 13.37 15.56 7.32
C ILE A 168 13.41 14.08 6.94
N SER A 169 14.48 13.63 6.27
CA SER A 169 14.69 12.21 5.98
C SER A 169 14.77 11.38 7.25
N GLU A 170 15.47 11.83 8.30
CA GLU A 170 15.58 11.12 9.58
C GLU A 170 14.23 10.97 10.28
N LYS A 171 13.37 12.01 10.25
CA LYS A 171 12.02 11.94 10.81
C LYS A 171 11.12 10.98 10.04
N ILE A 172 11.18 10.99 8.71
CA ILE A 172 10.44 10.06 7.85
C ILE A 172 10.94 8.62 8.11
N THR A 173 12.26 8.40 8.10
CA THR A 173 12.87 7.10 8.40
C THR A 173 12.45 6.61 9.79
N GLY A 174 12.47 7.46 10.82
CA GLY A 174 12.04 7.08 12.16
C GLY A 174 10.55 6.72 12.24
N ALA A 175 9.68 7.39 11.47
CA ALA A 175 8.25 7.07 11.40
C ALA A 175 7.99 5.75 10.65
N VAL A 176 8.76 5.51 9.57
CA VAL A 176 8.76 4.23 8.85
C VAL A 176 9.18 3.08 9.76
N GLU A 177 10.29 3.23 10.49
CA GLU A 177 10.78 2.20 11.42
C GLU A 177 9.75 1.86 12.49
N ARG A 178 9.11 2.87 13.10
CA ARG A 178 8.03 2.65 14.09
C ARG A 178 6.84 1.91 13.49
N LEU A 179 6.41 2.30 12.28
CA LEU A 179 5.33 1.62 11.58
C LEU A 179 5.70 0.16 11.28
N MET A 180 6.92 -0.10 10.80
CA MET A 180 7.40 -1.45 10.51
C MET A 180 7.46 -2.33 11.77
N VAL A 181 7.90 -1.79 12.91
CA VAL A 181 7.87 -2.51 14.21
C VAL A 181 6.43 -2.86 14.62
N LYS A 182 5.48 -1.94 14.42
CA LYS A 182 4.06 -2.19 14.73
C LYS A 182 3.44 -3.23 13.79
N LEU A 183 3.73 -3.16 12.49
CA LEU A 183 3.33 -4.17 11.50
C LEU A 183 3.89 -5.55 11.86
N GLY A 184 5.19 -5.62 12.15
CA GLY A 184 5.83 -6.84 12.61
C GLY A 184 5.12 -7.39 13.85
N SER A 185 5.01 -6.60 14.91
CA SER A 185 4.36 -7.03 16.17
C SER A 185 2.91 -7.50 15.98
N TYR A 186 2.19 -6.92 15.02
CA TYR A 186 0.82 -7.31 14.71
C TYR A 186 0.74 -8.68 14.03
N PHE A 187 1.59 -8.95 13.05
CA PHE A 187 1.57 -10.21 12.30
C PHE A 187 2.31 -11.37 12.99
N HIS A 188 3.04 -11.11 14.08
CA HIS A 188 3.59 -12.17 14.96
C HIS A 188 2.55 -12.79 15.90
N GLN A 189 1.29 -12.35 15.87
CA GLN A 189 0.21 -12.94 16.69
C GLN A 189 -0.17 -14.33 16.17
N GLU A 190 -0.54 -15.25 17.07
CA GLU A 190 -0.79 -16.67 16.75
C GLU A 190 -1.85 -16.90 15.64
N ASN A 191 -2.79 -15.98 15.49
CA ASN A 191 -3.83 -16.05 14.46
C ASN A 191 -3.31 -15.90 13.02
N PHE A 192 -2.05 -15.48 12.84
CA PHE A 192 -1.38 -15.34 11.54
C PHE A 192 -0.31 -16.40 11.29
N ASN A 193 -0.12 -17.37 12.19
CA ASN A 193 0.90 -18.42 12.01
C ASN A 193 0.73 -19.18 10.69
N ASP A 194 -0.50 -19.60 10.38
CA ASP A 194 -0.78 -20.30 9.11
C ASP A 194 -0.54 -19.43 7.88
N ASP A 195 -0.78 -18.12 8.00
CA ASP A 195 -0.48 -17.15 6.95
C ASP A 195 1.02 -16.98 6.74
N PHE A 196 1.78 -16.91 7.83
CA PHE A 196 3.23 -16.78 7.80
C PHE A 196 3.89 -18.05 7.22
N ASP A 197 3.44 -19.24 7.64
CA ASP A 197 3.94 -20.52 7.13
C ASP A 197 3.70 -20.64 5.61
N ARG A 198 2.49 -20.29 5.16
CA ARG A 198 2.15 -20.31 3.72
C ARG A 198 2.94 -19.26 2.96
N ALA A 199 3.06 -18.04 3.48
CA ALA A 199 3.83 -16.98 2.85
C ALA A 199 5.30 -17.38 2.70
N LEU A 200 5.90 -17.95 3.74
CA LEU A 200 7.30 -18.37 3.70
C LEU A 200 7.52 -19.45 2.64
N TYR A 201 6.63 -20.44 2.59
CA TYR A 201 6.67 -21.48 1.56
C TYR A 201 6.49 -20.93 0.14
N LEU A 202 5.57 -19.98 -0.08
CA LEU A 202 5.40 -19.33 -1.37
C LEU A 202 6.59 -18.43 -1.73
N TYR A 203 7.25 -17.84 -0.74
CA TYR A 203 8.39 -16.96 -0.94
C TYR A 203 9.65 -17.74 -1.33
N THR A 204 9.99 -18.80 -0.60
CA THR A 204 11.17 -19.63 -0.89
C THR A 204 10.96 -20.54 -2.11
N GLY A 205 9.72 -20.90 -2.42
CA GLY A 205 9.45 -21.84 -3.49
C GLY A 205 9.61 -23.31 -3.06
N PRO A 206 9.29 -24.26 -3.96
CA PRO A 206 9.12 -25.67 -3.60
C PRO A 206 10.44 -26.42 -3.36
N PHE A 207 11.60 -25.82 -3.69
CA PHE A 207 12.91 -26.49 -3.66
C PHE A 207 13.94 -25.79 -2.79
N GLU A 208 13.62 -24.62 -2.24
CA GLU A 208 14.53 -23.85 -1.40
C GLU A 208 13.94 -23.66 0.00
N GLY A 209 14.82 -23.67 1.01
CA GLY A 209 14.50 -23.31 2.39
C GLY A 209 15.03 -21.92 2.70
N VAL A 210 14.79 -21.46 3.94
CA VAL A 210 15.43 -20.24 4.44
C VAL A 210 16.95 -20.41 4.35
N PRO A 211 17.68 -19.53 3.64
CA PRO A 211 19.13 -19.58 3.56
C PRO A 211 19.79 -19.52 4.94
N GLU A 212 20.85 -20.31 5.16
CA GLU A 212 21.67 -20.21 6.38
C GLU A 212 22.60 -18.98 6.33
N ASP A 213 23.02 -18.56 5.13
CA ASP A 213 23.84 -17.38 4.83
C ASP A 213 22.96 -16.22 4.33
N ASP A 214 23.37 -14.96 4.51
CA ASP A 214 22.63 -13.75 4.08
C ASP A 214 21.20 -13.59 4.67
N HIS A 215 21.07 -13.93 5.94
CA HIS A 215 19.81 -13.93 6.70
C HIS A 215 19.06 -12.58 6.66
N ASP A 216 19.77 -11.45 6.75
CA ASP A 216 19.13 -10.13 6.85
C ASP A 216 18.47 -9.70 5.52
N ASP A 217 19.15 -9.89 4.38
CA ASP A 217 18.61 -9.57 3.04
C ASP A 217 17.42 -10.46 2.68
N PHE A 218 17.46 -11.73 3.08
CA PHE A 218 16.34 -12.65 2.94
C PHE A 218 15.09 -12.12 3.66
N TRP A 219 15.21 -11.72 4.93
CA TRP A 219 14.06 -11.25 5.69
C TRP A 219 13.54 -9.90 5.21
N LEU A 220 14.41 -8.99 4.77
CA LEU A 220 13.99 -7.73 4.15
C LEU A 220 13.15 -8.00 2.88
N GLY A 221 13.61 -8.91 2.03
CA GLY A 221 12.87 -9.33 0.83
C GLY A 221 11.57 -10.06 1.16
N PHE A 222 11.58 -10.93 2.17
CA PHE A 222 10.37 -11.62 2.63
C PHE A 222 9.34 -10.64 3.17
N TRP A 223 9.72 -9.64 3.97
CA TRP A 223 8.78 -8.66 4.50
C TRP A 223 8.19 -7.75 3.42
N ASP A 224 8.98 -7.39 2.41
CA ASP A 224 8.46 -6.69 1.21
C ASP A 224 7.41 -7.56 0.48
N TYR A 225 7.71 -8.83 0.23
CA TYR A 225 6.73 -9.75 -0.35
C TYR A 225 5.48 -9.90 0.55
N PHE A 226 5.67 -10.21 1.84
CA PHE A 226 4.58 -10.51 2.75
C PHE A 226 3.64 -9.31 2.89
N LEU A 227 4.17 -8.11 3.10
CA LEU A 227 3.33 -6.95 3.37
C LEU A 227 2.53 -6.47 2.15
N PHE A 228 3.13 -6.55 0.95
CA PHE A 228 2.57 -5.93 -0.24
C PHE A 228 1.94 -6.94 -1.22
N ASP A 229 2.49 -8.14 -1.35
CA ASP A 229 2.12 -9.11 -2.39
C ASP A 229 1.36 -10.34 -1.86
N TYR A 230 1.58 -10.74 -0.60
CA TYR A 230 0.88 -11.89 -0.01
C TYR A 230 -0.60 -11.58 0.23
N HIS A 231 -1.46 -12.59 0.10
CA HIS A 231 -2.88 -12.49 0.39
C HIS A 231 -3.24 -13.37 1.58
N LEU A 232 -3.84 -12.77 2.61
CA LEU A 232 -4.25 -13.49 3.82
C LEU A 232 -5.28 -14.58 3.50
N LEU A 233 -5.09 -15.76 4.08
CA LEU A 233 -5.90 -16.96 3.86
C LEU A 233 -7.40 -16.69 4.01
N LYS A 234 -7.80 -15.97 5.06
CA LYS A 234 -9.23 -15.78 5.39
C LYS A 234 -9.93 -14.70 4.57
N THR A 235 -9.24 -13.58 4.31
CA THR A 235 -9.84 -12.37 3.75
C THR A 235 -9.43 -12.11 2.31
N ASP A 236 -8.33 -12.72 1.87
CA ASP A 236 -7.76 -12.55 0.53
C ASP A 236 -7.46 -11.08 0.18
N VAL A 237 -6.93 -10.37 1.17
CA VAL A 237 -6.41 -9.00 1.05
C VAL A 237 -4.96 -8.99 1.52
N THR A 238 -4.20 -7.98 1.11
CA THR A 238 -2.81 -7.83 1.54
C THR A 238 -2.70 -7.52 3.04
N PRO A 239 -1.63 -7.94 3.73
CA PRO A 239 -1.39 -7.58 5.13
C PRO A 239 -1.45 -6.08 5.40
N LEU A 240 -0.89 -5.22 4.53
CA LEU A 240 -1.03 -3.78 4.68
C LEU A 240 -2.49 -3.31 4.68
N SER A 241 -3.29 -3.81 3.74
CA SER A 241 -4.73 -3.47 3.65
C SER A 241 -5.48 -3.95 4.90
N HIS A 242 -5.17 -5.17 5.35
CA HIS A 242 -5.76 -5.72 6.57
C HIS A 242 -5.41 -4.89 7.80
N PHE A 243 -4.14 -4.51 7.96
CA PHE A 243 -3.67 -3.72 9.07
C PHE A 243 -4.31 -2.32 9.07
N TYR A 244 -4.41 -1.68 7.90
CA TYR A 244 -5.07 -0.40 7.75
C TYR A 244 -6.54 -0.45 8.23
N LEU A 245 -7.28 -1.48 7.84
CA LEU A 245 -8.70 -1.62 8.21
C LEU A 245 -8.94 -1.96 9.69
N ASN A 246 -7.98 -2.63 10.36
CA ASN A 246 -8.19 -3.20 11.69
C ASN A 246 -7.36 -2.57 12.81
N ALA A 247 -6.32 -1.78 12.47
CA ALA A 247 -5.36 -1.28 13.44
C ALA A 247 -4.86 0.15 13.18
N SER A 248 -5.31 0.83 12.12
CA SER A 248 -4.88 2.21 11.79
C SER A 248 -5.23 3.25 12.86
N ASP A 249 -6.23 2.97 13.70
CA ASP A 249 -6.62 3.82 14.83
C ASP A 249 -5.54 3.91 15.94
N LYS A 250 -4.61 2.94 15.97
CA LYS A 250 -3.51 2.89 16.94
C LYS A 250 -2.23 3.55 16.43
N LEU A 251 -2.27 4.08 15.21
CA LEU A 251 -1.14 4.75 14.58
C LEU A 251 -1.19 6.24 14.86
N THR A 252 -0.01 6.85 14.94
CA THR A 252 0.13 8.30 14.91
C THR A 252 -0.20 8.84 13.51
N SER A 253 -0.37 10.16 13.39
CA SER A 253 -0.79 10.77 12.11
C SER A 253 0.22 10.53 10.99
N ASP A 254 1.52 10.69 11.29
CA ASP A 254 2.66 10.41 10.40
C ASP A 254 2.69 8.93 9.95
N GLU A 255 2.55 8.00 10.89
CA GLU A 255 2.50 6.55 10.59
C GLU A 255 1.30 6.19 9.72
N ARG A 256 0.14 6.83 9.93
CA ARG A 256 -1.07 6.61 9.14
C ARG A 256 -0.92 7.13 7.71
N GLU A 257 -0.27 8.28 7.54
CA GLU A 257 0.03 8.83 6.21
C GLU A 257 1.03 7.94 5.46
N ILE A 258 2.11 7.50 6.12
CA ILE A 258 3.04 6.54 5.55
C ILE A 258 2.31 5.26 5.14
N LEU A 259 1.45 4.70 6.00
CA LEU A 259 0.68 3.51 5.67
C LEU A 259 -0.23 3.73 4.45
N LYS A 260 -0.90 4.89 4.33
CA LYS A 260 -1.68 5.24 3.13
C LYS A 260 -0.80 5.30 1.88
N ASN A 261 0.42 5.82 2.00
CA ASN A 261 1.37 5.81 0.90
C ASN A 261 1.77 4.37 0.54
N LEU A 262 2.10 3.52 1.53
CA LEU A 262 2.45 2.11 1.29
C LEU A 262 1.36 1.37 0.53
N LEU A 263 0.08 1.63 0.85
CA LEU A 263 -1.07 1.03 0.15
C LEU A 263 -1.16 1.40 -1.34
N ASN A 264 -0.56 2.52 -1.75
CA ASN A 264 -0.53 2.97 -3.14
C ASN A 264 0.71 2.50 -3.90
N ALA A 265 1.65 1.82 -3.23
CA ALA A 265 2.84 1.28 -3.88
C ALA A 265 2.46 0.17 -4.86
N LYS A 266 3.17 0.10 -5.98
CA LYS A 266 2.91 -0.87 -7.05
C LYS A 266 4.15 -1.68 -7.33
N PHE A 267 3.98 -3.00 -7.40
CA PHE A 267 5.03 -3.90 -7.86
C PHE A 267 5.45 -3.50 -9.28
N SER A 268 6.74 -3.28 -9.46
CA SER A 268 7.33 -2.85 -10.73
C SER A 268 8.64 -3.58 -10.99
N VAL A 269 8.91 -3.81 -12.26
CA VAL A 269 10.19 -4.33 -12.75
C VAL A 269 10.78 -3.27 -13.68
N PHE A 270 11.99 -2.83 -13.41
CA PHE A 270 12.60 -1.69 -14.11
C PHE A 270 14.12 -1.82 -14.20
N TYR A 271 14.72 -1.01 -15.05
CA TYR A 271 16.18 -0.91 -15.18
C TYR A 271 16.60 0.54 -15.33
N ILE A 272 17.85 0.84 -14.98
CA ILE A 272 18.40 2.19 -15.15
C ILE A 272 18.74 2.40 -16.63
N SER A 273 18.03 3.32 -17.28
CA SER A 273 18.24 3.70 -18.68
C SER A 273 19.37 4.71 -18.82
N LYS A 274 19.46 5.65 -17.88
CA LYS A 274 20.40 6.77 -17.95
C LYS A 274 20.78 7.25 -16.54
N VAL A 275 22.03 7.64 -16.37
CA VAL A 275 22.46 8.40 -15.19
C VAL A 275 22.31 9.88 -15.52
N LEU A 276 21.56 10.60 -14.68
CA LEU A 276 21.27 12.02 -14.91
C LEU A 276 22.37 12.90 -14.31
N ASN A 277 22.75 12.64 -13.06
CA ASN A 277 23.80 13.34 -12.33
C ASN A 277 24.35 12.44 -11.21
N GLN A 278 25.04 13.02 -10.22
CA GLN A 278 25.61 12.28 -9.08
C GLN A 278 24.54 11.77 -8.10
N ASP A 279 23.37 12.39 -8.09
CA ASP A 279 22.31 12.15 -7.10
C ASP A 279 21.13 11.38 -7.68
N TRP A 280 20.97 11.36 -9.01
CA TRP A 280 19.77 10.86 -9.69
C TRP A 280 20.06 9.97 -10.89
N VAL A 281 19.23 8.94 -11.04
CA VAL A 281 19.15 8.05 -12.19
C VAL A 281 17.76 8.06 -12.80
N GLU A 282 17.69 7.89 -14.12
CA GLU A 282 16.46 7.63 -14.84
C GLU A 282 16.28 6.12 -14.99
N CYS A 283 15.11 5.66 -14.57
CA CYS A 283 14.66 4.29 -14.64
C CYS A 283 13.60 4.16 -15.73
N THR A 284 13.56 2.99 -16.38
CA THR A 284 12.52 2.62 -17.34
C THR A 284 11.82 1.36 -16.87
N ASN A 285 10.49 1.42 -16.75
CA ASN A 285 9.66 0.25 -16.46
C ASN A 285 9.76 -0.75 -17.62
N LEU A 286 10.09 -1.99 -17.31
CA LEU A 286 10.34 -3.05 -18.30
C LEU A 286 9.12 -3.33 -19.18
N PHE A 287 7.90 -3.15 -18.65
CA PHE A 287 6.68 -3.53 -19.33
C PHE A 287 5.97 -2.36 -20.00
N THR A 288 5.85 -1.24 -19.30
CA THR A 288 5.13 -0.05 -19.79
C THR A 288 6.00 0.90 -20.59
N GLU A 289 7.33 0.76 -20.52
CA GLU A 289 8.32 1.70 -21.08
C GLU A 289 8.22 3.12 -20.48
N ALA A 290 7.39 3.33 -19.46
CA ALA A 290 7.31 4.60 -18.74
C ALA A 290 8.62 4.84 -17.98
N THR A 291 9.08 6.10 -17.99
CA THR A 291 10.28 6.52 -17.29
C THR A 291 9.93 7.23 -15.99
N PHE A 292 10.82 7.09 -15.01
CA PHE A 292 10.73 7.76 -13.71
C PHE A 292 12.14 7.95 -13.13
N GLN A 293 12.30 8.82 -12.14
CA GLN A 293 13.60 9.10 -11.53
C GLN A 293 13.69 8.44 -10.16
N LEU A 294 14.89 7.95 -9.80
CA LEU A 294 15.21 7.47 -8.46
C LEU A 294 16.56 8.05 -8.00
N PRO A 295 16.79 8.15 -6.68
CA PRO A 295 18.11 8.47 -6.16
C PRO A 295 19.18 7.52 -6.69
N PHE A 296 20.40 8.01 -6.88
CA PHE A 296 21.52 7.22 -7.37
C PHE A 296 21.83 6.09 -6.37
N PRO A 297 21.71 4.81 -6.77
CA PRO A 297 21.98 3.71 -5.86
C PRO A 297 23.49 3.47 -5.73
N ASP A 298 23.95 3.03 -4.56
CA ASP A 298 25.38 2.85 -4.25
C ASP A 298 25.98 1.61 -4.96
N PHE A 299 26.12 1.69 -6.28
CA PHE A 299 26.70 0.66 -7.14
C PHE A 299 27.78 1.22 -8.07
N ASP A 300 28.74 0.38 -8.46
CA ASP A 300 29.69 0.73 -9.52
C ASP A 300 28.97 0.98 -10.86
N TYR A 301 29.41 2.03 -11.56
CA TYR A 301 28.84 2.53 -12.81
C TYR A 301 28.80 1.48 -13.93
N LYS A 302 29.76 0.54 -13.92
CA LYS A 302 29.82 -0.54 -14.90
C LYS A 302 28.77 -1.63 -14.66
N THR A 303 28.38 -1.83 -13.40
CA THR A 303 27.41 -2.83 -12.97
C THR A 303 25.97 -2.32 -13.18
N LEU A 304 25.73 -1.03 -12.92
CA LEU A 304 24.41 -0.37 -13.04
C LEU A 304 23.65 -0.69 -14.33
N LYS A 305 24.33 -0.68 -15.49
CA LYS A 305 23.68 -0.92 -16.80
C LYS A 305 23.15 -2.35 -16.97
N ARG A 306 23.68 -3.29 -16.18
CA ARG A 306 23.32 -4.70 -16.22
C ARG A 306 22.31 -5.09 -15.15
N LEU A 307 22.01 -4.20 -14.21
CA LEU A 307 21.04 -4.50 -13.16
C LEU A 307 19.60 -4.43 -13.71
N LEU A 308 18.80 -5.38 -13.27
CA LEU A 308 17.35 -5.36 -13.30
C LEU A 308 16.86 -5.26 -11.87
N PHE A 309 15.94 -4.35 -11.63
CA PHE A 309 15.35 -4.07 -10.34
C PHE A 309 13.91 -4.54 -10.33
N PHE A 310 13.46 -5.08 -9.21
CA PHE A 310 12.05 -5.38 -8.98
C PHE A 310 11.68 -5.22 -7.50
N GLY A 311 10.48 -4.70 -7.27
CA GLY A 311 9.96 -4.37 -5.95
C GLY A 311 8.86 -3.31 -6.04
N HIS A 312 8.49 -2.74 -4.90
CA HIS A 312 7.40 -1.78 -4.81
C HIS A 312 7.88 -0.34 -4.99
N ILE A 313 7.30 0.36 -5.97
CA ILE A 313 7.56 1.78 -6.21
C ILE A 313 6.26 2.59 -6.06
N PHE A 314 6.40 3.84 -5.67
CA PHE A 314 5.28 4.78 -5.51
C PHE A 314 5.04 5.50 -6.83
N SER A 315 3.78 5.83 -7.12
CA SER A 315 3.37 6.48 -8.37
C SER A 315 4.00 7.86 -8.60
N GLN A 316 4.59 8.47 -7.57
CA GLN A 316 5.22 9.80 -7.61
C GLN A 316 6.75 9.74 -7.50
N GLY A 317 7.36 8.56 -7.59
CA GLY A 317 8.81 8.41 -7.83
C GLY A 317 9.78 8.75 -6.70
N MET A 318 9.35 9.27 -5.54
CA MET A 318 10.30 9.89 -4.61
C MET A 318 10.64 9.17 -3.29
N VAL A 319 10.03 8.04 -2.92
CA VAL A 319 10.42 7.37 -1.66
C VAL A 319 10.35 5.87 -1.83
N MET A 320 11.47 5.15 -1.70
CA MET A 320 11.47 3.68 -1.59
C MET A 320 11.52 3.34 -0.11
N ILE A 321 10.51 2.65 0.43
CA ILE A 321 10.35 2.55 1.88
C ILE A 321 10.77 1.18 2.45
N ASN A 322 11.05 0.17 1.62
CA ASN A 322 11.36 -1.14 2.20
C ASN A 322 12.52 -1.88 1.55
N TYR A 323 12.36 -2.40 0.33
CA TYR A 323 13.38 -3.24 -0.28
C TYR A 323 13.16 -3.34 -1.79
N VAL A 324 14.20 -3.14 -2.57
CA VAL A 324 14.18 -3.44 -4.02
C VAL A 324 15.29 -4.42 -4.29
N THR A 325 14.90 -5.56 -4.85
CA THR A 325 15.84 -6.59 -5.25
C THR A 325 16.50 -6.16 -6.56
N SER A 326 17.81 -6.36 -6.65
CA SER A 326 18.59 -6.08 -7.86
C SER A 326 19.32 -7.35 -8.30
N ILE A 327 19.35 -7.59 -9.60
CA ILE A 327 20.01 -8.77 -10.17
C ILE A 327 20.70 -8.44 -11.49
N GLU A 328 21.89 -9.00 -11.70
CA GLU A 328 22.63 -8.81 -12.95
C GLU A 328 22.01 -9.62 -14.10
N VAL A 329 21.53 -8.92 -15.13
CA VAL A 329 20.98 -9.52 -16.35
C VAL A 329 21.52 -8.87 -17.61
N SER A 330 21.83 -9.72 -18.60
CA SER A 330 22.14 -9.22 -19.95
C SER A 330 20.90 -8.63 -20.62
N PRO A 331 21.04 -7.71 -21.60
CA PRO A 331 19.90 -7.17 -22.36
C PRO A 331 19.05 -8.26 -23.04
N LYS A 332 19.67 -9.35 -23.50
CA LYS A 332 18.95 -10.50 -24.07
C LYS A 332 18.11 -11.22 -23.03
N LEU A 333 18.67 -11.45 -21.84
CA LEU A 333 17.95 -12.08 -20.74
C LEU A 333 16.82 -11.19 -20.22
N ARG A 334 17.05 -9.87 -20.12
CA ARG A 334 16.01 -8.88 -19.78
C ARG A 334 14.81 -8.93 -20.74
N LYS A 335 15.08 -8.98 -22.05
CA LYS A 335 14.03 -9.14 -23.06
C LYS A 335 13.26 -10.44 -22.87
N ARG A 336 13.98 -11.53 -22.59
CA ARG A 336 13.39 -12.85 -22.34
C ARG A 336 12.52 -12.87 -21.08
N ILE A 337 12.97 -12.25 -19.99
CA ILE A 337 12.18 -12.08 -18.76
C ILE A 337 10.85 -11.39 -19.07
N LYS A 338 10.89 -10.27 -19.82
CA LYS A 338 9.67 -9.58 -20.29
C LYS A 338 8.75 -10.52 -21.08
N GLU A 339 9.30 -11.26 -22.03
CA GLU A 339 8.53 -12.20 -22.87
C GLU A 339 7.89 -13.34 -22.05
N GLU A 340 8.60 -13.95 -21.08
CA GLU A 340 8.06 -15.03 -20.24
C GLU A 340 6.97 -14.53 -19.29
N ILE A 341 7.14 -13.35 -18.67
CA ILE A 341 6.12 -12.78 -17.78
C ILE A 341 4.87 -12.36 -18.56
N LEU A 342 5.02 -11.84 -19.79
CA LEU A 342 3.87 -11.56 -20.65
C LEU A 342 3.14 -12.85 -21.08
N ARG A 343 3.86 -13.97 -21.26
CA ARG A 343 3.21 -15.29 -21.49
C ARG A 343 2.46 -15.78 -20.25
N GLN A 344 2.99 -15.55 -19.06
CA GLN A 344 2.30 -15.83 -17.79
C GLN A 344 1.00 -15.03 -17.66
N GLN A 345 1.05 -13.74 -17.99
CA GLN A 345 -0.14 -12.90 -18.04
C GLN A 345 -1.15 -13.43 -19.07
N GLN A 346 -0.71 -13.80 -20.28
CA GLN A 346 -1.60 -14.36 -21.31
C GLN A 346 -2.28 -15.65 -20.86
N LEU A 347 -1.54 -16.53 -20.16
CA LEU A 347 -2.11 -17.73 -19.57
C LEU A 347 -3.22 -17.37 -18.57
N PHE A 348 -2.98 -16.38 -17.71
CA PHE A 348 -3.95 -15.93 -16.71
C PHE A 348 -5.21 -15.31 -17.34
N ILE A 349 -5.06 -14.47 -18.38
CA ILE A 349 -6.18 -13.87 -19.13
C ILE A 349 -7.07 -14.95 -19.77
N ALA A 350 -6.48 -16.04 -20.26
CA ALA A 350 -7.27 -17.16 -20.80
C ALA A 350 -8.18 -17.81 -19.73
N GLY A 351 -7.87 -17.64 -18.45
CA GLY A 351 -8.61 -18.18 -17.31
C GLY A 351 -9.60 -17.21 -16.63
N GLN A 352 -9.37 -15.90 -16.74
CA GLN A 352 -10.17 -14.83 -16.11
C GLN A 352 -10.36 -13.63 -17.05
N PRO A 353 -11.54 -12.97 -17.05
CA PRO A 353 -11.84 -11.84 -17.93
C PRO A 353 -11.20 -10.52 -17.48
N ASN A 354 -9.96 -10.57 -16.97
CA ASN A 354 -9.25 -9.38 -16.50
C ASN A 354 -8.01 -9.13 -17.35
N ASP A 355 -8.04 -8.04 -18.12
CA ASP A 355 -7.17 -7.82 -19.28
C ASP A 355 -5.94 -6.95 -18.97
N ASN A 356 -5.72 -6.54 -17.72
CA ASN A 356 -4.67 -5.59 -17.37
C ASN A 356 -3.49 -6.23 -16.62
N LEU A 357 -2.27 -5.86 -17.02
CA LEU A 357 -1.01 -6.30 -16.41
C LEU A 357 -0.92 -5.94 -14.92
N ASN A 358 -1.51 -4.81 -14.52
CA ASN A 358 -1.54 -4.39 -13.12
C ASN A 358 -2.28 -5.40 -12.24
N ASP A 359 -3.37 -5.99 -12.73
CA ASP A 359 -4.14 -6.97 -11.96
C ASP A 359 -3.40 -8.30 -11.86
N PHE A 360 -2.66 -8.66 -12.92
CA PHE A 360 -1.75 -9.80 -12.87
C PHE A 360 -0.65 -9.58 -11.82
N PHE A 361 -0.02 -8.41 -11.76
CA PHE A 361 1.00 -8.11 -10.74
C PHE A 361 0.41 -8.05 -9.33
N ALA A 362 -0.75 -7.42 -9.15
CA ALA A 362 -1.40 -7.32 -7.84
C ALA A 362 -1.69 -8.71 -7.23
N ARG A 363 -1.92 -9.74 -8.06
CA ARG A 363 -2.16 -11.10 -7.59
C ARG A 363 -0.93 -12.02 -7.63
N HIS A 364 -0.06 -11.85 -8.62
CA HIS A 364 0.97 -12.82 -8.98
C HIS A 364 2.38 -12.22 -9.02
N ALA A 365 2.65 -11.13 -8.31
CA ALA A 365 4.00 -10.56 -8.17
C ALA A 365 5.03 -11.60 -7.70
N GLN A 366 4.68 -12.51 -6.78
CA GLN A 366 5.60 -13.58 -6.36
C GLN A 366 5.95 -14.55 -7.50
N ALA A 367 5.00 -14.84 -8.39
CA ALA A 367 5.29 -15.63 -9.58
C ALA A 367 6.28 -14.91 -10.51
N VAL A 368 6.17 -13.59 -10.62
CA VAL A 368 7.13 -12.76 -11.36
C VAL A 368 8.52 -12.85 -10.73
N ARG A 369 8.63 -12.70 -9.40
CA ARG A 369 9.90 -12.83 -8.66
C ARG A 369 10.56 -14.19 -8.93
N HIS A 370 9.81 -15.28 -8.75
CA HIS A 370 10.29 -16.65 -9.03
C HIS A 370 10.69 -16.85 -10.49
N SER A 371 9.97 -16.24 -11.42
CA SER A 371 10.29 -16.36 -12.85
C SER A 371 11.59 -15.65 -13.22
N ILE A 372 11.84 -14.48 -12.61
CA ILE A 372 13.11 -13.78 -12.75
C ILE A 372 14.22 -14.64 -12.16
N ASP A 373 14.04 -15.16 -10.94
CA ASP A 373 15.02 -16.01 -10.28
C ASP A 373 15.36 -17.25 -11.12
N VAL A 374 14.37 -18.07 -11.45
CA VAL A 374 14.56 -19.32 -12.23
C VAL A 374 15.22 -19.07 -13.60
N LEU A 375 14.93 -17.93 -14.25
CA LEU A 375 15.56 -17.58 -15.52
C LEU A 375 17.04 -17.20 -15.35
N VAL A 376 17.42 -16.65 -14.19
CA VAL A 376 18.79 -16.25 -13.89
C VAL A 376 19.59 -17.39 -13.28
N THR A 377 19.04 -18.13 -12.32
CA THR A 377 19.73 -19.16 -11.52
C THR A 377 19.72 -20.52 -12.22
N LEU A 378 18.57 -20.95 -12.77
CA LEU A 378 18.40 -22.28 -13.36
C LEU A 378 18.53 -22.31 -14.89
N ALA A 379 18.63 -21.14 -15.53
CA ALA A 379 18.71 -20.98 -16.99
C ALA A 379 17.62 -21.76 -17.78
N LYS A 380 16.44 -21.94 -17.18
CA LYS A 380 15.32 -22.72 -17.74
C LYS A 380 14.97 -22.24 -19.16
N VAL A 381 14.72 -23.14 -20.11
CA VAL A 381 14.44 -22.79 -21.53
C VAL A 381 13.09 -22.11 -21.72
N ASN A 382 12.04 -22.61 -21.07
CA ASN A 382 10.73 -21.99 -21.03
C ASN A 382 10.27 -22.02 -19.58
N VAL A 383 9.75 -20.90 -19.06
CA VAL A 383 9.15 -20.90 -17.72
C VAL A 383 7.79 -21.58 -17.77
N ILE A 384 7.00 -21.25 -18.81
CA ILE A 384 5.73 -21.90 -19.14
C ILE A 384 5.86 -22.69 -20.44
N ASN A 385 5.36 -23.92 -20.46
CA ASN A 385 5.21 -24.71 -21.69
C ASN A 385 4.19 -24.01 -22.65
N PRO A 386 4.58 -23.66 -23.90
CA PRO A 386 3.70 -23.02 -24.87
C PRO A 386 2.37 -23.73 -25.13
N GLU A 387 2.30 -25.06 -24.95
CA GLU A 387 1.07 -25.84 -25.11
C GLU A 387 -0.07 -25.36 -24.18
N TYR A 388 0.26 -24.73 -23.05
CA TYR A 388 -0.75 -24.14 -22.16
C TYR A 388 -1.49 -22.95 -22.80
N LEU A 389 -0.85 -22.21 -23.70
CA LEU A 389 -1.43 -21.04 -24.36
C LEU A 389 -2.30 -21.42 -25.57
N GLU A 390 -2.05 -22.57 -26.18
CA GLU A 390 -2.77 -23.04 -27.37
C GLU A 390 -4.07 -23.82 -27.02
N ARG A 391 -4.42 -23.90 -25.73
CA ARG A 391 -5.57 -24.68 -25.27
C ARG A 391 -6.90 -24.06 -25.67
N SER A 392 -7.82 -24.93 -26.08
CA SER A 392 -9.23 -24.59 -26.24
C SER A 392 -10.04 -25.14 -25.07
N TYR A 393 -10.87 -24.28 -24.48
CA TYR A 393 -11.72 -24.62 -23.36
C TYR A 393 -13.16 -24.88 -23.82
N PRO A 394 -13.91 -25.77 -23.13
CA PRO A 394 -15.35 -25.90 -23.36
C PRO A 394 -16.05 -24.55 -23.14
N VAL A 395 -17.02 -24.25 -24.00
CA VAL A 395 -17.86 -23.06 -23.85
C VAL A 395 -18.80 -23.26 -22.66
N ILE A 396 -18.72 -22.36 -21.69
CA ILE A 396 -19.59 -22.36 -20.50
C ILE A 396 -20.85 -21.55 -20.84
N MET A 397 -22.02 -22.18 -20.76
CA MET A 397 -23.33 -21.53 -20.97
C MET A 397 -24.07 -21.44 -19.64
N GLU A 398 -24.74 -20.33 -19.32
CA GLU A 398 -25.51 -20.19 -18.07
C GLU A 398 -26.87 -20.90 -18.15
N ASN A 399 -26.85 -22.23 -18.03
CA ASN A 399 -28.01 -23.09 -18.22
C ASN A 399 -28.51 -23.77 -16.94
N SER A 400 -27.73 -23.75 -15.86
CA SER A 400 -28.00 -24.49 -14.63
C SER A 400 -27.63 -23.70 -13.39
N ILE A 401 -28.42 -23.87 -12.33
CA ILE A 401 -28.16 -23.29 -11.01
C ILE A 401 -27.38 -24.32 -10.18
N PRO A 402 -26.13 -24.04 -9.77
CA PRO A 402 -25.36 -24.97 -8.95
C PRO A 402 -26.03 -25.23 -7.60
N ASN A 403 -25.93 -26.47 -7.11
CA ASN A 403 -26.50 -26.83 -5.81
C ASN A 403 -25.72 -26.18 -4.66
N ASN A 404 -26.44 -25.48 -3.78
CA ASN A 404 -25.86 -24.71 -2.69
C ASN A 404 -25.31 -25.58 -1.53
N ASP A 405 -25.89 -26.75 -1.27
CA ASP A 405 -25.43 -27.63 -0.19
C ASP A 405 -24.02 -28.17 -0.45
N VAL A 406 -23.69 -28.41 -1.72
CA VAL A 406 -22.32 -28.78 -2.14
C VAL A 406 -21.34 -27.66 -1.81
N LEU A 407 -21.72 -26.41 -2.09
CA LEU A 407 -20.87 -25.25 -1.85
C LEU A 407 -20.65 -25.00 -0.35
N ILE A 408 -21.72 -25.05 0.46
CA ILE A 408 -21.63 -24.87 1.92
C ILE A 408 -20.69 -25.91 2.54
N LEU A 409 -20.77 -27.17 2.11
CA LEU A 409 -19.87 -28.22 2.60
C LEU A 409 -18.44 -28.01 2.10
N MET A 410 -18.26 -27.61 0.85
CA MET A 410 -16.93 -27.32 0.31
C MET A 410 -16.26 -26.18 1.09
N ASP A 411 -16.95 -25.08 1.36
CA ASP A 411 -16.38 -23.94 2.09
C ASP A 411 -15.92 -24.32 3.49
N ARG A 412 -16.70 -25.16 4.19
CA ARG A 412 -16.36 -25.64 5.52
C ARG A 412 -15.08 -26.47 5.49
N VAL A 413 -15.02 -27.46 4.60
CA VAL A 413 -13.86 -28.37 4.52
C VAL A 413 -12.63 -27.65 3.95
N ALA A 414 -12.82 -26.69 3.04
CA ALA A 414 -11.72 -25.89 2.50
C ALA A 414 -10.96 -25.15 3.62
N ALA A 415 -11.68 -24.57 4.58
CA ALA A 415 -11.07 -23.91 5.73
C ALA A 415 -10.28 -24.89 6.62
N ASP A 416 -10.81 -26.09 6.87
CA ASP A 416 -10.15 -27.13 7.68
C ASP A 416 -8.84 -27.61 7.02
N TYR A 417 -8.78 -27.61 5.69
CA TYR A 417 -7.61 -27.95 4.88
C TYR A 417 -6.72 -26.74 4.53
N ARG A 418 -6.92 -25.59 5.17
CA ARG A 418 -6.12 -24.35 5.00
C ARG A 418 -6.11 -23.79 3.58
N PHE A 419 -7.15 -24.06 2.80
CA PHE A 419 -7.33 -23.36 1.52
C PHE A 419 -7.67 -21.89 1.76
N SER A 420 -7.13 -21.01 0.91
CA SER A 420 -7.41 -19.59 0.97
C SER A 420 -8.85 -19.27 0.52
N ALA A 421 -9.33 -18.09 0.88
CA ALA A 421 -10.59 -17.56 0.39
C ALA A 421 -10.57 -17.37 -1.15
N TYR A 422 -9.39 -17.21 -1.77
CA TYR A 422 -9.28 -17.27 -3.22
C TYR A 422 -9.50 -18.68 -3.76
N ASP A 423 -8.85 -19.69 -3.17
CA ASP A 423 -8.99 -21.07 -3.58
C ASP A 423 -10.46 -21.52 -3.49
N ALA A 424 -11.16 -21.12 -2.43
CA ALA A 424 -12.60 -21.34 -2.28
C ALA A 424 -13.40 -20.71 -3.43
N ARG A 425 -13.09 -19.48 -3.86
CA ARG A 425 -13.75 -18.85 -5.03
C ARG A 425 -13.44 -19.60 -6.32
N GLN A 426 -12.20 -20.04 -6.51
CA GLN A 426 -11.81 -20.83 -7.68
C GLN A 426 -12.50 -22.20 -7.70
N MET A 427 -12.68 -22.85 -6.55
CA MET A 427 -13.46 -24.08 -6.39
C MET A 427 -14.95 -23.85 -6.71
N ARG A 428 -15.55 -22.74 -6.25
CA ARG A 428 -16.93 -22.38 -6.62
C ARG A 428 -17.06 -22.19 -8.14
N LYS A 429 -16.10 -21.51 -8.76
CA LYS A 429 -16.06 -21.33 -10.22
C LYS A 429 -15.95 -22.68 -10.94
N LEU A 430 -15.07 -23.56 -10.48
CA LEU A 430 -14.93 -24.92 -11.02
C LEU A 430 -16.25 -25.72 -10.94
N TRP A 431 -16.95 -25.63 -9.81
CA TRP A 431 -18.26 -26.26 -9.64
C TRP A 431 -19.32 -25.67 -10.55
N HIS A 432 -19.37 -24.35 -10.63
CA HIS A 432 -20.27 -23.62 -11.50
C HIS A 432 -20.08 -24.05 -12.97
N ASP A 433 -18.86 -23.98 -13.47
CA ASP A 433 -18.51 -24.32 -14.85
C ASP A 433 -18.89 -25.78 -15.16
N TYR A 434 -18.64 -26.70 -14.23
CA TYR A 434 -19.04 -28.11 -14.39
C TYR A 434 -20.55 -28.27 -14.51
N CYS A 435 -21.33 -27.58 -13.68
CA CYS A 435 -22.80 -27.63 -13.72
C CYS A 435 -23.39 -27.09 -15.03
N GLN A 436 -22.65 -26.24 -15.75
CA GLN A 436 -23.06 -25.70 -17.04
C GLN A 436 -22.87 -26.68 -18.21
N VAL A 437 -21.89 -27.57 -18.11
CA VAL A 437 -21.54 -28.51 -19.19
C VAL A 437 -22.03 -29.93 -18.94
N ALA A 438 -22.43 -30.26 -17.70
CA ALA A 438 -22.84 -31.61 -17.32
C ALA A 438 -24.14 -31.62 -16.51
N LYS A 439 -24.98 -32.63 -16.77
CA LYS A 439 -26.16 -32.90 -15.93
C LYS A 439 -25.74 -33.59 -14.64
N VAL A 440 -25.77 -32.85 -13.53
CA VAL A 440 -25.36 -33.35 -12.22
C VAL A 440 -26.52 -34.02 -11.51
N ILE A 441 -26.30 -35.24 -11.00
CA ILE A 441 -27.21 -35.92 -10.07
C ILE A 441 -26.56 -35.95 -8.69
N ILE A 442 -27.19 -35.29 -7.73
CA ILE A 442 -26.68 -35.16 -6.37
C ILE A 442 -27.49 -36.07 -5.44
N ARG A 443 -26.88 -37.17 -5.00
CA ARG A 443 -27.45 -38.05 -3.96
C ARG A 443 -27.00 -37.64 -2.56
N LYS A 444 -25.71 -37.34 -2.41
CA LYS A 444 -25.08 -36.85 -1.19
C LYS A 444 -24.20 -35.65 -1.56
N PRO A 445 -24.49 -34.43 -1.07
CA PRO A 445 -23.70 -33.24 -1.37
C PRO A 445 -22.21 -33.38 -1.00
N GLY A 446 -21.91 -34.03 0.13
CA GLY A 446 -20.54 -34.26 0.59
C GLY A 446 -19.65 -35.02 -0.41
N THR A 447 -20.22 -35.89 -1.24
CA THR A 447 -19.44 -36.61 -2.27
C THR A 447 -18.95 -35.67 -3.37
N TRP A 448 -19.75 -34.67 -3.74
CA TRP A 448 -19.36 -33.67 -4.74
C TRP A 448 -18.44 -32.60 -4.13
N ALA A 449 -18.67 -32.20 -2.88
CA ALA A 449 -17.77 -31.30 -2.17
C ALA A 449 -16.36 -31.90 -2.08
N ALA A 450 -16.22 -33.13 -1.60
CA ALA A 450 -14.93 -33.83 -1.55
C ALA A 450 -14.28 -33.97 -2.93
N ALA A 451 -15.06 -34.31 -3.97
CA ALA A 451 -14.54 -34.44 -5.32
C ALA A 451 -14.04 -33.10 -5.89
N LEU A 452 -14.65 -31.99 -5.48
CA LEU A 452 -14.25 -30.64 -5.88
C LEU A 452 -12.93 -30.22 -5.24
N LEU A 453 -12.77 -30.41 -3.92
CA LEU A 453 -11.49 -30.17 -3.24
C LEU A 453 -10.38 -31.04 -3.83
N TYR A 454 -10.66 -32.33 -4.02
CA TYR A 454 -9.70 -33.26 -4.62
C TYR A 454 -9.33 -32.82 -6.05
N ALA A 455 -10.31 -32.47 -6.89
CA ALA A 455 -10.05 -31.96 -8.23
C ALA A 455 -9.16 -30.72 -8.21
N TYR A 456 -9.48 -29.75 -7.35
CA TYR A 456 -8.73 -28.51 -7.20
C TYR A 456 -7.29 -28.75 -6.75
N ALA A 457 -7.09 -29.65 -5.80
CA ALA A 457 -5.76 -30.07 -5.36
C ALA A 457 -4.96 -30.71 -6.50
N GLN A 458 -5.57 -31.59 -7.30
CA GLN A 458 -4.89 -32.20 -8.45
C GLN A 458 -4.53 -31.18 -9.54
N ILE A 459 -5.39 -30.17 -9.79
CA ILE A 459 -5.10 -29.08 -10.75
C ILE A 459 -3.86 -28.32 -10.29
N ASN A 460 -3.77 -28.00 -9.01
CA ASN A 460 -2.73 -27.15 -8.43
C ASN A 460 -1.53 -27.90 -7.85
N ASN A 461 -1.47 -29.21 -8.06
CA ASN A 461 -0.41 -30.08 -7.56
C ASN A 461 -0.24 -30.07 -6.03
N ILE A 462 -1.36 -29.97 -5.31
CA ILE A 462 -1.37 -30.01 -3.84
C ILE A 462 -1.42 -31.48 -3.41
N THR A 463 -0.29 -31.99 -2.93
CA THR A 463 -0.09 -33.44 -2.68
C THR A 463 -0.64 -33.92 -1.34
N HIS A 464 -0.81 -33.02 -0.37
CA HIS A 464 -1.28 -33.38 0.97
C HIS A 464 -2.80 -33.62 1.03
N VAL A 465 -3.55 -33.24 -0.01
CA VAL A 465 -5.00 -33.48 -0.10
C VAL A 465 -5.26 -34.81 -0.80
N VAL A 466 -5.59 -35.85 -0.02
CA VAL A 466 -5.86 -37.19 -0.53
C VAL A 466 -7.35 -37.56 -0.42
N ALA A 467 -7.83 -38.39 -1.35
CA ALA A 467 -9.24 -38.74 -1.44
C ALA A 467 -9.74 -39.57 -0.23
N GLU A 468 -8.86 -40.34 0.38
CA GLU A 468 -9.13 -41.15 1.58
C GLU A 468 -9.50 -40.28 2.78
N ASP A 469 -8.75 -39.22 3.05
CA ASP A 469 -8.95 -38.33 4.19
C ASP A 469 -10.26 -37.54 4.01
N LEU A 470 -10.46 -36.97 2.81
CA LEU A 470 -11.71 -36.30 2.44
C LEU A 470 -12.92 -37.24 2.53
N ALA A 471 -12.75 -38.53 2.24
CA ALA A 471 -13.82 -39.52 2.36
C ALA A 471 -14.19 -39.75 3.83
N SER A 472 -13.19 -39.84 4.71
CA SER A 472 -13.36 -39.97 6.15
C SER A 472 -14.10 -38.77 6.73
N ASP A 473 -13.63 -37.55 6.44
CA ASP A 473 -14.15 -36.32 7.02
C ASP A 473 -15.62 -36.04 6.64
N LEU A 474 -15.99 -36.39 5.41
CA LEU A 474 -17.35 -36.16 4.90
C LEU A 474 -18.26 -37.40 4.98
N GLY A 475 -17.78 -38.52 5.54
CA GLY A 475 -18.56 -39.75 5.67
C GLY A 475 -19.02 -40.34 4.33
N VAL A 476 -18.16 -40.28 3.31
CA VAL A 476 -18.42 -40.78 1.95
C VAL A 476 -17.38 -41.84 1.56
N SER A 477 -17.47 -42.40 0.35
CA SER A 477 -16.47 -43.37 -0.14
C SER A 477 -15.47 -42.69 -1.07
N ALA A 478 -14.18 -43.01 -0.89
CA ALA A 478 -13.10 -42.51 -1.75
C ALA A 478 -13.29 -42.89 -3.23
N SER A 479 -13.90 -44.06 -3.50
CA SER A 479 -14.27 -44.46 -4.86
C SER A 479 -15.30 -43.51 -5.50
N SER A 480 -16.28 -43.02 -4.73
CA SER A 480 -17.26 -42.07 -5.24
C SER A 480 -16.66 -40.68 -5.48
N ILE A 481 -15.69 -40.27 -4.66
CA ILE A 481 -14.90 -39.04 -4.85
C ILE A 481 -14.15 -39.12 -6.18
N ARG A 482 -13.33 -40.17 -6.38
CA ARG A 482 -12.55 -40.37 -7.61
C ARG A 482 -13.44 -40.43 -8.85
N ASN A 483 -14.57 -41.14 -8.78
CA ASN A 483 -15.52 -41.22 -9.90
C ASN A 483 -16.10 -39.85 -10.27
N ASN A 484 -16.44 -39.01 -9.29
CA ASN A 484 -16.95 -37.67 -9.55
C ASN A 484 -15.85 -36.70 -10.02
N TYR A 485 -14.63 -36.84 -9.49
CA TYR A 485 -13.44 -36.16 -9.98
C TYR A 485 -13.23 -36.43 -11.47
N HIS A 486 -13.23 -37.70 -11.91
CA HIS A 486 -13.06 -38.05 -13.33
C HIS A 486 -14.15 -37.45 -14.21
N LYS A 487 -15.42 -37.48 -13.78
CA LYS A 487 -16.51 -36.83 -14.53
C LYS A 487 -16.28 -35.34 -14.71
N LEU A 488 -15.82 -34.66 -13.67
CA LEU A 488 -15.54 -33.22 -13.70
C LEU A 488 -14.35 -32.94 -14.62
N PHE A 489 -13.27 -33.70 -14.46
CA PHE A 489 -12.05 -33.60 -15.25
C PHE A 489 -12.32 -33.78 -16.75
N ASP A 490 -13.06 -34.83 -17.11
CA ASP A 490 -13.39 -35.14 -18.51
C ASP A 490 -14.34 -34.10 -19.13
N ALA A 491 -15.40 -33.72 -18.41
CA ALA A 491 -16.41 -32.80 -18.94
C ALA A 491 -15.86 -31.39 -19.18
N LEU A 492 -15.04 -30.90 -18.25
CA LEU A 492 -14.40 -29.59 -18.37
C LEU A 492 -13.07 -29.63 -19.12
N LYS A 493 -12.59 -30.82 -19.52
CA LYS A 493 -11.27 -31.05 -20.11
C LYS A 493 -10.14 -30.43 -19.29
N VAL A 494 -10.27 -30.52 -17.97
CA VAL A 494 -9.30 -29.95 -17.03
C VAL A 494 -7.99 -30.71 -17.14
N GLN A 495 -6.88 -30.02 -16.90
CA GLN A 495 -5.58 -30.66 -16.74
C GLN A 495 -4.82 -30.00 -15.57
N ARG A 496 -3.66 -30.55 -15.22
CA ARG A 496 -2.77 -29.92 -14.24
C ARG A 496 -2.37 -28.52 -14.73
N PHE A 497 -2.41 -27.55 -13.82
CA PHE A 497 -2.20 -26.13 -14.07
C PHE A 497 -3.16 -25.51 -15.10
N ASP A 498 -4.44 -25.95 -15.08
CA ASP A 498 -5.49 -25.30 -15.86
C ASP A 498 -5.69 -23.85 -15.41
N ALA A 499 -5.42 -22.91 -16.32
CA ALA A 499 -5.41 -21.48 -16.03
C ALA A 499 -6.75 -20.94 -15.47
N ARG A 500 -7.87 -21.60 -15.78
CA ARG A 500 -9.20 -21.20 -15.30
C ARG A 500 -9.36 -21.34 -13.79
N TYR A 501 -8.54 -22.19 -13.16
CA TYR A 501 -8.67 -22.62 -11.76
C TYR A 501 -7.32 -22.67 -11.03
N ILE A 502 -6.27 -22.07 -11.57
CA ILE A 502 -4.93 -22.09 -10.97
C ILE A 502 -4.90 -21.24 -9.68
N SER A 503 -4.23 -21.74 -8.65
CA SER A 503 -3.94 -21.04 -7.38
C SER A 503 -2.57 -20.37 -7.44
N GLU A 504 -2.24 -19.54 -6.44
CA GLU A 504 -0.89 -18.97 -6.30
C GLU A 504 0.17 -20.09 -6.16
N GLU A 505 -0.11 -21.11 -5.35
CA GLU A 505 0.76 -22.28 -5.18
C GLU A 505 0.87 -23.10 -6.48
N GLY A 506 -0.25 -23.31 -7.18
CA GLY A 506 -0.25 -24.01 -8.46
C GLY A 506 0.58 -23.27 -9.52
N PHE A 507 0.53 -21.94 -9.51
CA PHE A 507 1.32 -21.10 -10.41
C PHE A 507 2.81 -21.16 -10.09
N MET A 508 3.17 -21.16 -8.80
CA MET A 508 4.55 -21.41 -8.36
C MET A 508 5.04 -22.78 -8.84
N TYR A 509 4.26 -23.83 -8.63
CA TYR A 509 4.61 -25.16 -9.13
C TYR A 509 4.77 -25.23 -10.66
N LEU A 510 3.92 -24.52 -11.41
CA LEU A 510 4.05 -24.42 -12.87
C LEU A 510 5.40 -23.82 -13.29
N ILE A 511 5.91 -22.82 -12.56
CA ILE A 511 7.21 -22.19 -12.83
C ILE A 511 8.37 -23.16 -12.57
N PHE A 512 8.30 -23.93 -11.49
CA PHE A 512 9.41 -24.77 -11.02
C PHE A 512 9.43 -26.17 -11.63
N LEU A 513 8.29 -26.70 -12.03
CA LEU A 513 8.21 -28.04 -12.61
C LEU A 513 8.49 -28.03 -14.13
N PRO A 514 9.08 -29.12 -14.64
CA PRO A 514 9.47 -29.23 -16.05
C PRO A 514 8.29 -29.37 -17.01
#